data_AF-A0A645DI92-F1
#
_entry.id   AF-A0A645DI92-F1
#
_cell.length_a   1.000
_cell.length_b   1.000
_cell.length_c   1.000
_cell.angle_alpha   90.00
_cell.angle_beta   90.00
_cell.angle_gamma   90.00
#
_symmetry.space_group_name_H-M   'P 1'
#
loop_
_entity.id
_entity.type
_entity.pdbx_description
1 polymer ?
#
loop_
_entity_poly.entity_id
_entity_poly.type
_entity_poly.pdbx_seq_one_letter_code
_entity_poly.pdbx_strand_id
1 'polypeptide(L)'
;MHQQICKDADQFLQLDIPSRHRTRKRVKRLRYCVEFVASLYPVQDVKHYLKDLKSAQESLGQYNDLMVAEALFQDMVKRKQKAWFILGWIASEKKYVLQQAQQHLDDYSKTDTFW
;
A
#
# COMPACT_ATOMS: atom_id res chain seq x y z
N MET A 1 5.42 12.84 -7.99
CA MET A 1 5.20 11.61 -7.16
C MET A 1 4.19 10.68 -7.80
N HIS A 2 3.03 11.17 -8.25
CA HIS A 2 2.01 10.37 -8.96
C HIS A 2 2.61 9.49 -10.08
N GLN A 3 3.31 10.06 -11.06
CA GLN A 3 3.97 9.30 -12.14
C GLN A 3 4.91 8.18 -11.65
N GLN A 4 5.61 8.38 -10.53
CA GLN A 4 6.49 7.35 -9.98
C GLN A 4 5.70 6.23 -9.28
N ILE A 5 4.51 6.54 -8.76
CA ILE A 5 3.59 5.51 -8.24
C ILE A 5 3.03 4.72 -9.43
N CYS A 6 2.64 5.36 -10.53
CA CYS A 6 2.18 4.67 -11.74
C CYS A 6 3.27 3.75 -12.31
N LYS A 7 4.53 4.21 -12.40
CA LYS A 7 5.66 3.36 -12.83
C LYS A 7 5.94 2.18 -11.90
N ASP A 8 5.74 2.37 -10.60
CA ASP A 8 5.85 1.26 -9.64
C ASP A 8 4.67 0.30 -9.81
N ALA A 9 3.46 0.79 -10.09
CA ALA A 9 2.26 0.00 -10.31
C ALA A 9 2.47 -1.04 -11.42
N ASP A 10 3.03 -0.63 -12.57
CA ASP A 10 3.29 -1.51 -13.73
C ASP A 10 4.07 -2.80 -13.39
N GLN A 11 4.85 -2.78 -12.29
CA GLN A 11 5.74 -3.87 -11.90
C GLN A 11 5.74 -4.15 -10.39
N PHE A 12 4.68 -3.78 -9.67
CA PHE A 12 4.71 -3.75 -8.21
C PHE A 12 4.92 -5.16 -7.60
N LEU A 13 4.35 -6.20 -8.23
CA LEU A 13 4.60 -7.60 -7.83
C LEU A 13 6.05 -8.05 -8.03
N GLN A 14 6.80 -7.46 -8.96
CA GLN A 14 8.19 -7.82 -9.25
C GLN A 14 9.18 -7.05 -8.38
N LEU A 15 8.74 -5.97 -7.74
CA LEU A 15 9.57 -5.18 -6.84
C LEU A 15 10.04 -5.98 -5.62
N ASP A 16 11.27 -5.70 -5.19
CA ASP A 16 11.78 -6.18 -3.91
C ASP A 16 11.08 -5.50 -2.72
N ILE A 17 11.22 -6.07 -1.52
CA ILE A 17 10.56 -5.57 -0.30
C ILE A 17 10.91 -4.09 -0.05
N PRO A 18 12.18 -3.64 -0.13
CA PRO A 18 12.52 -2.22 0.01
C PRO A 18 11.81 -1.31 -0.99
N SER A 19 11.68 -1.72 -2.25
CA SER A 19 11.01 -0.92 -3.28
C SER A 19 9.50 -0.88 -3.08
N ARG A 20 8.86 -2.00 -2.73
CA ARG A 20 7.44 -1.99 -2.34
C ARG A 20 7.16 -1.05 -1.16
N HIS A 21 8.04 -1.06 -0.17
CA HIS A 21 7.95 -0.16 0.98
C HIS A 21 8.17 1.31 0.57
N ARG A 22 9.02 1.57 -0.42
CA ARG A 22 9.21 2.91 -1.01
C ARG A 22 7.94 3.39 -1.70
N THR A 23 7.26 2.53 -2.47
CA THR A 23 5.97 2.83 -3.10
C THR A 23 4.93 3.24 -2.05
N ARG A 24 4.78 2.47 -0.96
CA ARG A 24 3.90 2.81 0.17
C ARG A 24 4.21 4.18 0.77
N LYS A 25 5.47 4.48 1.04
CA LYS A 25 5.87 5.80 1.55
C LYS A 25 5.51 6.92 0.57
N ARG A 26 5.68 6.68 -0.74
CA ARG A 26 5.37 7.66 -1.78
C ARG A 26 3.87 7.92 -1.88
N VAL A 27 3.03 6.89 -1.84
CA VAL A 27 1.56 6.98 -1.76
C VAL A 27 1.14 7.84 -0.56
N LYS A 28 1.65 7.51 0.63
CA LYS A 28 1.36 8.27 1.86
C LYS A 28 1.80 9.74 1.76
N ARG A 29 2.99 9.99 1.21
CA ARG A 29 3.51 11.35 1.03
C ARG A 29 2.68 12.15 0.03
N LEU A 30 2.27 11.52 -1.08
CA LEU A 30 1.43 12.16 -2.08
C LEU A 30 0.08 12.55 -1.50
N ARG A 31 -0.57 11.68 -0.73
CA ARG A 31 -1.80 12.02 -0.01
C ARG A 31 -1.64 13.27 0.84
N TYR A 32 -0.59 13.32 1.66
CA TYR A 32 -0.35 14.48 2.53
C TYR A 32 -0.08 15.76 1.76
N CYS A 33 0.66 15.67 0.64
CA CYS A 33 0.85 16.83 -0.23
C CYS A 33 -0.47 17.31 -0.84
N VAL A 34 -1.32 16.39 -1.31
CA VAL A 34 -2.65 16.73 -1.87
C VAL A 34 -3.56 17.34 -0.81
N GLU A 35 -3.63 16.76 0.38
CA GLU A 35 -4.40 17.32 1.51
C GLU A 35 -3.89 18.72 1.90
N PHE A 36 -2.58 18.95 1.85
CA PHE A 36 -1.97 20.25 2.16
C PHE A 36 -2.32 21.34 1.15
N VAL A 37 -2.32 21.03 -0.15
CA VAL A 37 -2.63 21.99 -1.22
C VAL A 37 -4.11 22.02 -1.61
N ALA A 38 -4.96 21.24 -0.94
CA ALA A 38 -6.35 21.01 -1.31
C ALA A 38 -7.17 22.31 -1.48
N SER A 39 -6.88 23.35 -0.69
CA SER A 39 -7.59 24.64 -0.76
C SER A 39 -7.29 25.46 -2.02
N LEU A 40 -6.27 25.08 -2.80
CA LEU A 40 -5.89 25.77 -4.03
C LEU A 40 -6.64 25.25 -5.27
N TYR A 41 -7.43 24.17 -5.12
CA TYR A 41 -8.06 23.45 -6.23
C TYR A 41 -9.57 23.23 -5.96
N PRO A 42 -10.37 22.92 -7.00
CA PRO A 42 -11.78 22.58 -6.81
C PRO A 42 -11.96 21.39 -5.87
N VAL A 43 -12.83 21.55 -4.87
CA VAL A 43 -13.05 20.56 -3.81
C VAL A 43 -13.48 19.20 -4.35
N GLN A 44 -14.23 19.16 -5.46
CA GLN A 44 -14.71 17.92 -6.06
C GLN A 44 -13.58 17.10 -6.67
N ASP A 45 -12.66 17.75 -7.39
CA ASP A 45 -11.54 17.08 -8.07
C ASP A 45 -10.55 16.49 -7.06
N VAL A 46 -10.24 17.25 -6.01
CA VAL A 46 -9.38 16.77 -4.90
C VAL A 46 -10.03 15.57 -4.19
N LYS A 47 -11.35 15.61 -3.94
CA LYS A 47 -12.08 14.50 -3.33
C LYS A 47 -12.06 13.25 -4.20
N HIS A 48 -12.25 13.39 -5.50
CA HIS A 48 -12.20 12.28 -6.45
C HIS A 48 -10.81 11.64 -6.44
N TYR A 49 -9.77 12.45 -6.57
CA TYR A 49 -8.39 11.97 -6.55
C TYR A 49 -8.00 11.24 -5.25
N LEU A 50 -8.35 11.82 -4.09
CA LEU A 50 -8.07 11.21 -2.79
C LEU A 50 -8.86 9.92 -2.57
N LYS A 51 -10.07 9.81 -3.14
CA LYS A 51 -10.88 8.59 -3.09
C LYS A 51 -10.17 7.46 -3.83
N ASP A 52 -9.65 7.70 -5.03
CA ASP A 52 -8.97 6.68 -5.81
C ASP A 52 -7.63 6.27 -5.17
N LEU A 53 -6.88 7.23 -4.64
CA LEU A 53 -5.63 6.97 -3.91
C LEU A 53 -5.83 6.13 -2.65
N LYS A 54 -7.03 6.21 -2.03
CA LYS A 54 -7.32 5.58 -0.72
C LYS A 54 -7.16 4.07 -0.77
N SER A 55 -7.69 3.39 -1.78
CA SER A 55 -7.64 1.92 -1.89
C SER A 55 -6.21 1.40 -1.99
N ALA A 56 -5.37 2.08 -2.78
CA ALA A 56 -3.94 1.77 -2.87
C ALA A 56 -3.23 1.98 -1.52
N GLN A 57 -3.55 3.08 -0.83
CA GLN A 57 -2.98 3.33 0.50
C GLN A 57 -3.37 2.26 1.54
N GLU A 58 -4.63 1.86 1.59
CA GLU A 58 -5.14 0.90 2.58
C GLU A 58 -4.53 -0.48 2.37
N SER A 59 -4.53 -0.99 1.14
CA SER A 59 -3.94 -2.30 0.81
C SER A 59 -2.42 -2.34 1.03
N LEU A 60 -1.68 -1.28 0.66
CA LEU A 60 -0.25 -1.16 0.98
C LEU A 60 0.02 -1.05 2.48
N GLY A 61 -0.90 -0.43 3.23
CA GLY A 61 -0.89 -0.38 4.68
C GLY A 61 -1.05 -1.77 5.29
N GLN A 62 -2.10 -2.50 4.90
CA GLN A 62 -2.38 -3.84 5.37
C GLN A 62 -1.23 -4.82 5.05
N TYR A 63 -0.64 -4.73 3.85
CA TYR A 63 0.54 -5.54 3.50
C TYR A 63 1.71 -5.27 4.46
N ASN A 64 1.96 -4.00 4.77
CA ASN A 64 3.00 -3.62 5.73
C ASN A 64 2.70 -4.13 7.15
N ASP A 65 1.44 -4.06 7.59
CA ASP A 65 1.03 -4.53 8.91
C ASP A 65 1.25 -6.04 9.04
N LEU A 66 0.97 -6.80 7.98
CA LEU A 66 1.27 -8.24 7.94
C LEU A 66 2.77 -8.55 7.95
N MET A 67 3.60 -7.73 7.29
CA MET A 67 5.06 -7.87 7.38
C MET A 67 5.58 -7.62 8.80
N VAL A 68 5.05 -6.62 9.49
CA VAL A 68 5.39 -6.33 10.89
C VAL A 68 4.89 -7.46 11.80
N ALA A 69 3.65 -7.94 11.60
CA ALA A 69 3.08 -9.04 12.36
C ALA A 69 3.92 -10.32 12.19
N GLU A 70 4.31 -10.66 10.96
CA GLU A 70 5.19 -11.82 10.69
C GLU A 70 6.46 -11.78 11.52
N ALA A 71 7.16 -10.63 11.54
CA ALA A 71 8.38 -10.45 12.32
C ALA A 71 8.14 -10.62 13.84
N LEU A 72 7.06 -10.06 14.37
CA LEU A 72 6.70 -10.19 15.79
C LEU A 72 6.35 -11.65 16.16
N PHE A 73 5.61 -12.34 15.30
CA PHE A 73 5.19 -13.72 15.56
C PHE A 73 6.33 -14.73 15.34
N GLN A 74 7.29 -14.47 14.46
CA GLN A 74 8.48 -15.31 14.31
C GLN A 74 9.26 -15.42 15.62
N ASP A 75 9.39 -14.33 16.38
CA ASP A 75 10.04 -14.36 17.69
C ASP A 75 9.17 -15.03 18.77
N MET A 76 7.84 -14.90 18.68
CA MET A 76 6.91 -15.52 19.61
C MET A 76 6.86 -17.04 19.46
N VAL A 77 6.89 -17.53 18.23
CA VAL A 77 6.83 -18.97 17.90
C VAL A 77 8.04 -19.73 18.44
N LYS A 78 9.21 -19.10 18.52
CA LYS A 78 10.40 -19.66 19.21
C LYS A 78 10.12 -20.00 20.68
N ARG A 79 9.18 -19.30 21.32
CA ARG A 79 8.82 -19.48 22.74
C ARG A 79 7.54 -20.31 22.94
N LYS A 80 6.63 -20.30 21.96
CA LYS A 80 5.34 -21.01 22.01
C LYS A 80 5.03 -21.70 20.67
N GLN A 81 5.33 -22.99 20.60
CA GLN A 81 5.19 -23.80 19.38
C GLN A 81 3.75 -23.81 18.81
N LYS A 82 2.72 -23.66 19.65
CA LYS A 82 1.32 -23.60 19.17
C LYS A 82 1.00 -22.35 18.34
N ALA A 83 1.87 -21.34 18.29
CA ALA A 83 1.63 -20.13 17.50
C ALA A 83 1.99 -20.27 16.00
N TRP A 84 2.53 -21.41 15.56
CA TRP A 84 2.92 -21.64 14.17
C TRP A 84 1.77 -21.47 13.15
N PHE A 85 0.52 -21.76 13.53
CA PHE A 85 -0.62 -21.57 12.63
C PHE A 85 -0.82 -20.09 12.23
N ILE A 86 -0.43 -19.16 13.11
CA ILE A 86 -0.53 -17.71 12.86
C ILE A 86 0.40 -17.33 11.71
N LEU A 87 1.63 -17.86 11.71
CA LEU A 87 2.57 -17.62 10.61
C LEU A 87 2.07 -18.19 9.29
N GLY A 88 1.41 -19.35 9.32
CA GLY A 88 0.76 -19.93 8.14
C GLY A 88 -0.34 -19.04 7.57
N TRP A 89 -1.23 -18.54 8.44
CA TRP A 89 -2.28 -17.60 8.05
C TRP A 89 -1.69 -16.28 7.51
N ILE A 90 -0.72 -15.68 8.20
CA ILE A 90 -0.03 -14.44 7.75
C ILE A 90 0.60 -14.64 6.38
N ALA A 91 1.27 -15.78 6.13
CA ALA A 91 1.88 -16.05 4.84
C ALA A 91 0.85 -16.14 3.69
N SER A 92 -0.33 -16.72 3.95
CA SER A 92 -1.43 -16.75 3.00
C SER A 92 -2.02 -15.35 2.77
N GLU A 93 -2.32 -14.65 3.85
CA GLU A 93 -2.93 -13.31 3.81
C GLU A 93 -2.01 -12.30 3.10
N LYS A 94 -0.69 -12.37 3.34
CA LYS A 94 0.30 -11.54 2.64
C LYS A 94 0.24 -11.70 1.13
N LYS A 95 0.07 -12.93 0.63
CA LYS A 95 -0.03 -13.19 -0.81
C LYS A 95 -1.30 -12.57 -1.37
N TYR A 96 -2.42 -12.73 -0.68
CA TYR A 96 -3.71 -12.16 -1.07
C TYR A 96 -3.66 -10.62 -1.08
N VAL A 97 -3.24 -10.00 0.02
CA VAL A 97 -3.18 -8.53 0.15
C VAL A 97 -2.17 -7.92 -0.82
N LEU A 98 -1.07 -8.63 -1.14
CA LEU A 98 -0.11 -8.16 -2.15
C LEU A 98 -0.74 -8.10 -3.55
N GLN A 99 -1.58 -9.06 -3.92
CA GLN A 99 -2.34 -9.03 -5.18
C GLN A 99 -3.38 -7.91 -5.17
N GLN A 100 -4.09 -7.72 -4.06
CA GLN A 100 -5.03 -6.60 -3.91
C GLN A 100 -4.31 -5.24 -4.03
N ALA A 101 -3.12 -5.11 -3.46
CA ALA A 101 -2.32 -3.88 -3.55
C ALA A 101 -1.87 -3.60 -4.99
N GLN A 102 -1.49 -4.62 -5.76
CA GLN A 102 -1.22 -4.49 -7.20
C GLN A 102 -2.46 -3.97 -7.93
N GLN A 103 -3.61 -4.62 -7.77
CA GLN A 103 -4.85 -4.22 -8.45
C GLN A 103 -5.25 -2.78 -8.12
N HIS A 104 -5.19 -2.39 -6.84
CA HIS A 104 -5.52 -1.02 -6.45
C HIS A 104 -4.51 0.02 -6.97
N LEU A 105 -3.23 -0.35 -7.13
CA LEU A 105 -2.23 0.50 -7.76
C LEU A 105 -2.49 0.66 -9.26
N ASP A 106 -2.90 -0.40 -9.95
CA ASP A 106 -3.27 -0.38 -11.37
C ASP A 106 -4.55 0.41 -11.62
N ASP A 107 -5.50 0.38 -10.70
CA ASP A 107 -6.71 1.19 -10.80
C ASP A 107 -6.41 2.67 -10.52
N TYR A 108 -5.58 2.95 -9.52
CA TYR A 108 -5.12 4.30 -9.24
C TYR A 108 -4.22 4.89 -10.34
N SER A 109 -3.46 4.08 -11.09
CA SER A 109 -2.60 4.58 -12.17
C SER A 109 -3.40 5.20 -13.32
N LYS A 110 -4.69 4.88 -13.42
CA LYS A 110 -5.64 5.41 -14.40
C LYS A 110 -6.32 6.70 -13.95
N THR A 111 -6.14 7.13 -12.71
CA THR A 111 -6.75 8.35 -12.16
C THR A 111 -6.09 9.59 -12.75
N ASP A 112 -6.91 10.47 -13.32
CA ASP A 112 -6.45 11.76 -13.84
C ASP A 112 -5.97 12.69 -12.73
N THR A 113 -4.93 13.47 -13.03
CA THR A 113 -4.42 14.50 -12.12
C THR A 113 -5.24 15.76 -12.24
N PHE A 114 -5.57 16.40 -11.12
CA PHE A 114 -6.38 17.64 -11.08
C PHE A 114 -5.54 18.93 -11.10
N TRP A 115 -4.21 18.81 -11.19
CA TRP A 115 -3.26 19.93 -11.20
C TRP A 115 -2.64 20.15 -12.57
#